data_AF-A0A663E011-F1
#
_entry.id   AF-A0A663E011-F1
#
_cell.length_a   1.000
_cell.length_b   1.000
_cell.length_c   1.000
_cell.angle_alpha   90.00
_cell.angle_beta   90.00
_cell.angle_gamma   90.00
#
_symmetry.space_group_name_H-M   'P 1'
#
loop_
_entity.id
_entity.type
_entity.pdbx_description
1 polymer ?
#
loop_
_entity_poly.entity_id
_entity_poly.type
_entity_poly.pdbx_seq_one_letter_code
_entity_poly.pdbx_strand_id
1 'polypeptide(L)'
;MSGPVLSRARVYADVNTQRPREYWDYESHVVEWGNQDDYQLVRKLGRGKYSEVFEAINITNNEKVVVKILKPVKKKKIKREIKILENLRGGPNIISLLDIVKDPVSRTPALVFEHVNNTDFKQLYQTLSDFDIRFYMYEILKALDYCHSMGVMHRDVKPHNVMIDHEHRKLRLIDWGLAEFYHPGQEYNVRVASRYFKGPELLVDYQMYDYSLDMWSLGCMLASMIFRKEPFFHGHDNYDQLVRIAKVLGTEDLYDYIDKYNIELDPRFNDILGRHSRKRWERFVHSENQHLVSTEGARFLGQAAALRPPDTTHCPGRHGAPVLLSHSERPSEDRHLGWTLGQ
;
A
#
# COMPACT_ATOMS: atom_id res chain seq x y z
N MET A 1 1.58 34.67 4.12
CA MET A 1 0.74 33.83 3.25
C MET A 1 0.00 32.85 4.14
N SER A 2 -1.26 32.53 3.84
CA SER A 2 -1.97 31.45 4.55
C SER A 2 -1.24 30.13 4.32
N GLY A 3 -1.19 29.25 5.33
CA GLY A 3 -0.64 27.90 5.18
C GLY A 3 -1.49 26.99 4.29
N PRO A 4 -1.07 25.73 4.05
CA PRO A 4 -1.84 24.78 3.27
C PRO A 4 -3.21 24.49 3.91
N VAL A 5 -4.22 24.25 3.09
CA VAL A 5 -5.58 23.93 3.53
C VAL A 5 -5.60 22.55 4.17
N LEU A 6 -6.28 22.42 5.32
CA LEU A 6 -6.43 21.15 6.03
C LEU A 6 -7.23 20.14 5.20
N SER A 7 -6.81 18.87 5.19
CA SER A 7 -7.55 17.75 4.62
C SER A 7 -7.93 16.75 5.70
N ARG A 8 -9.02 16.01 5.46
CA ARG A 8 -9.52 14.96 6.35
C ARG A 8 -9.95 13.76 5.52
N ALA A 9 -9.66 12.57 6.04
CA ALA A 9 -10.11 11.32 5.45
C ALA A 9 -11.64 11.30 5.35
N ARG A 10 -12.16 10.88 4.20
CA ARG A 10 -13.60 10.72 3.98
C ARG A 10 -14.22 9.59 4.78
N VAL A 11 -13.46 8.52 4.94
CA VAL A 11 -13.87 7.29 5.61
C VAL A 11 -12.91 7.03 6.75
N TYR A 12 -13.41 6.41 7.81
CA TYR A 12 -12.61 6.01 8.97
C TYR A 12 -11.81 7.17 9.60
N ALA A 13 -12.30 8.42 9.50
CA ALA A 13 -11.54 9.59 9.94
C ALA A 13 -11.26 9.59 11.44
N ASP A 14 -12.26 9.20 12.24
CA ASP A 14 -12.21 9.30 13.70
C ASP A 14 -11.99 7.96 14.40
N VAL A 15 -11.71 6.89 13.66
CA VAL A 15 -11.66 5.53 14.24
C VAL A 15 -10.62 5.44 15.35
N ASN A 16 -9.44 6.04 15.18
CA ASN A 16 -8.42 6.05 16.24
C ASN A 16 -8.78 6.96 17.42
N THR A 17 -9.46 8.09 17.17
CA THR A 17 -9.95 8.99 18.23
C THR A 17 -10.99 8.31 19.12
N GLN A 18 -11.76 7.38 18.56
CA GLN A 18 -12.78 6.60 19.28
C GLN A 18 -12.21 5.35 19.98
N ARG A 19 -10.93 5.01 19.73
CA ARG A 19 -10.26 3.86 20.36
C ARG A 19 -9.55 4.28 21.64
N PRO A 20 -9.33 3.34 22.59
CA PRO A 20 -8.47 3.58 23.74
C PRO A 20 -7.09 4.07 23.29
N ARG A 21 -6.45 4.92 24.09
CA ARG A 21 -5.15 5.51 23.77
C ARG A 21 -4.10 4.44 23.49
N GLU A 22 -4.14 3.34 24.22
CA GLU A 22 -3.23 2.19 24.10
C GLU A 22 -3.32 1.49 22.74
N TYR A 23 -4.38 1.75 21.96
CA TYR A 23 -4.54 1.22 20.61
C TYR A 23 -3.53 1.83 19.63
N TRP A 24 -3.34 3.15 19.68
CA TRP A 24 -2.54 3.90 18.69
C TRP A 24 -1.29 4.55 19.31
N ASP A 25 -1.21 4.70 20.64
CA ASP A 25 -0.02 5.21 21.34
C ASP A 25 1.07 4.12 21.42
N TYR A 26 1.67 3.82 20.28
CA TYR A 26 2.73 2.81 20.17
C TYR A 26 4.02 3.20 20.89
N GLU A 27 4.19 4.45 21.32
CA GLU A 27 5.37 4.86 22.09
C GLU A 27 5.33 4.31 23.51
N SER A 28 4.15 4.25 24.12
CA SER A 28 3.93 3.66 25.45
C SER A 28 3.91 2.13 25.43
N HIS A 29 3.69 1.51 24.27
CA HIS A 29 3.58 0.05 24.13
C HIS A 29 4.82 -0.69 24.68
N VAL A 30 4.57 -1.69 25.52
CA VAL A 30 5.58 -2.55 26.13
C VAL A 30 5.62 -3.86 25.34
N VAL A 31 6.78 -4.16 24.77
CA VAL A 31 6.99 -5.35 23.96
C VAL A 31 7.56 -6.45 24.84
N GLU A 32 6.87 -7.58 24.91
CA GLU A 32 7.38 -8.83 25.45
C GLU A 32 8.28 -9.48 24.40
N TRP A 33 9.54 -9.78 24.77
CA TRP A 33 10.53 -10.31 23.83
C TRP A 33 10.73 -11.80 24.07
N GLY A 34 10.45 -12.62 23.07
CA GLY A 34 10.82 -14.02 23.01
C GLY A 34 12.31 -14.24 22.73
N ASN A 35 12.72 -15.52 22.70
CA ASN A 35 14.11 -15.92 22.46
C ASN A 35 14.32 -16.26 20.98
N GLN A 36 15.28 -15.61 20.32
CA GLN A 36 15.57 -15.90 18.92
C GLN A 36 16.18 -17.30 18.70
N ASP A 37 16.77 -17.91 19.73
CA ASP A 37 17.36 -19.25 19.64
C ASP A 37 16.31 -20.35 19.37
N ASP A 38 15.02 -20.06 19.56
CA ASP A 38 13.91 -20.94 19.18
C ASP A 38 13.73 -21.05 17.65
N TYR A 39 14.48 -20.28 16.87
CA TYR A 39 14.37 -20.20 15.41
C TYR A 39 15.70 -20.44 14.71
N GLN A 40 15.80 -21.56 13.99
CA GLN A 40 16.97 -21.88 13.18
C GLN A 40 16.84 -21.27 11.78
N LEU A 41 17.71 -20.30 11.45
CA LEU A 41 17.74 -19.69 10.13
C LEU A 41 18.20 -20.70 9.07
N VAL A 42 17.44 -20.84 7.98
CA VAL A 42 17.71 -21.78 6.89
C VAL A 42 18.40 -21.08 5.72
N ARG A 43 17.77 -20.03 5.17
CA ARG A 43 18.32 -19.29 4.03
C ARG A 43 17.84 -17.85 4.02
N LYS A 44 18.64 -16.98 3.42
CA LYS A 44 18.27 -15.58 3.21
C LYS A 44 17.27 -15.45 2.05
N LEU A 45 16.14 -14.80 2.31
CA LEU A 45 15.11 -14.51 1.32
C LEU A 45 15.29 -13.13 0.69
N GLY A 46 15.77 -12.16 1.47
CA GLY A 46 15.89 -10.79 0.97
C GLY A 46 16.64 -9.85 1.89
N ARG A 47 16.91 -8.65 1.36
CA ARG A 47 17.57 -7.57 2.09
C ARG A 47 16.86 -6.26 1.79
N GLY A 48 16.26 -5.68 2.83
CA GLY A 48 15.64 -4.36 2.76
C GLY A 48 16.56 -3.25 3.27
N LYS A 49 16.08 -2.01 3.18
CA LYS A 49 16.76 -0.85 3.77
C LYS A 49 16.88 -0.98 5.29
N TYR A 50 15.83 -1.48 5.94
CA TYR A 50 15.70 -1.54 7.40
C TYR A 50 15.75 -2.95 7.99
N SER A 51 15.88 -3.99 7.16
CA SER A 51 15.85 -5.37 7.63
C SER A 51 16.62 -6.33 6.72
N GLU A 52 16.85 -7.52 7.24
CA GLU A 52 17.24 -8.71 6.50
C GLU A 52 16.21 -9.82 6.79
N VAL A 53 15.80 -10.55 5.76
CA VAL A 53 14.69 -11.51 5.85
C VAL A 53 15.19 -12.90 5.53
N PHE A 54 14.81 -13.87 6.36
CA PHE A 54 15.26 -15.26 6.29
C PHE A 54 14.07 -16.21 6.38
N GLU A 55 14.15 -17.33 5.66
CA GLU A 55 13.36 -18.52 5.97
C GLU A 55 14.01 -19.18 7.19
N ALA A 56 13.19 -19.64 8.14
CA ALA A 56 13.65 -20.31 9.34
C ALA A 56 12.69 -21.44 9.74
N ILE A 57 13.15 -22.31 10.63
CA ILE A 57 12.33 -23.34 11.27
C ILE A 57 12.21 -22.98 12.75
N ASN A 58 11.00 -22.99 13.28
CA ASN A 58 10.78 -22.98 14.73
C ASN A 58 11.12 -24.37 15.28
N ILE A 59 12.16 -24.48 16.11
CA ILE A 59 12.65 -25.79 16.59
C ILE A 59 11.72 -26.44 17.62
N THR A 60 10.80 -25.68 18.22
CA THR A 60 9.86 -26.18 19.24
C THR A 60 8.70 -26.98 18.65
N ASN A 61 8.28 -26.66 17.42
CA ASN A 61 7.14 -27.27 16.74
C ASN A 61 7.42 -27.70 15.30
N ASN A 62 8.65 -27.48 14.81
CA ASN A 62 9.12 -27.80 13.46
C ASN A 62 8.36 -27.09 12.32
N GLU A 63 7.71 -25.96 12.62
CA GLU A 63 7.01 -25.16 11.61
C GLU A 63 7.96 -24.22 10.85
N LYS A 64 7.70 -24.07 9.54
CA LYS A 64 8.38 -23.07 8.71
C LYS A 64 7.86 -21.68 9.03
N VAL A 65 8.78 -20.74 9.20
CA VAL A 65 8.48 -19.33 9.49
C VAL A 65 9.39 -18.41 8.68
N VAL A 66 9.07 -17.11 8.70
CA VAL A 66 9.92 -16.05 8.12
C VAL A 66 10.41 -15.13 9.24
N VAL A 67 11.72 -14.96 9.37
CA VAL A 67 12.35 -14.10 10.37
C VAL A 67 12.86 -12.83 9.70
N LYS A 68 12.30 -11.68 10.08
CA LYS A 68 12.74 -10.34 9.68
C LYS A 68 13.61 -9.74 10.77
N ILE A 69 14.92 -9.83 10.61
CA ILE A 69 15.90 -9.22 11.51
C ILE A 69 15.95 -7.72 11.22
N LEU A 70 15.68 -6.88 12.24
CA LEU A 70 15.62 -5.43 12.09
C LEU A 70 17.03 -4.83 12.23
N LYS A 71 17.45 -4.05 11.23
CA LYS A 71 18.68 -3.26 11.29
C LYS A 71 18.56 -2.15 12.35
N PRO A 72 19.66 -1.55 12.81
CA PRO A 72 19.63 -0.45 13.76
C PRO A 72 18.71 0.71 13.28
N VAL A 73 17.56 0.85 13.94
CA VAL A 73 16.56 1.90 13.71
C VAL A 73 16.05 2.43 15.05
N LYS A 74 15.40 3.61 15.03
CA LYS A 74 14.81 4.20 16.24
C LYS A 74 13.79 3.23 16.86
N LYS A 75 13.87 2.98 18.18
CA LYS A 75 12.93 2.12 18.92
C LYS A 75 11.45 2.45 18.65
N LYS A 76 11.13 3.75 18.52
CA LYS A 76 9.79 4.24 18.14
C LYS A 76 9.25 3.57 16.87
N LYS A 77 10.09 3.36 15.84
CA LYS A 77 9.67 2.69 14.59
C LYS A 77 9.37 1.21 14.79
N ILE A 78 10.18 0.54 15.62
CA ILE A 78 10.01 -0.90 15.93
C ILE A 78 8.70 -1.10 16.67
N LYS A 79 8.45 -0.30 17.72
CA LYS A 79 7.19 -0.36 18.47
C LYS A 79 5.97 -0.07 17.59
N ARG A 80 6.09 0.89 16.67
CA ARG A 80 5.02 1.20 15.71
C ARG A 80 4.69 0.00 14.81
N GLU A 81 5.70 -0.61 14.20
CA GLU A 81 5.49 -1.77 13.33
C GLU A 81 4.87 -2.95 14.09
N ILE A 82 5.38 -3.25 15.29
CA ILE A 82 4.82 -4.28 16.18
C ILE A 82 3.35 -3.96 16.50
N LYS A 83 3.08 -2.76 17.00
CA LYS A 83 1.74 -2.39 17.46
C LYS A 83 0.71 -2.43 16.34
N ILE A 84 1.10 -2.01 15.13
CA ILE A 84 0.26 -2.12 13.94
C ILE A 84 0.01 -3.58 13.59
N LEU A 85 1.04 -4.43 13.55
CA LEU A 85 0.90 -5.85 13.24
C LEU A 85 0.03 -6.60 14.26
N GLU A 86 0.16 -6.29 15.55
CA GLU A 86 -0.71 -6.82 16.60
C GLU A 86 -2.17 -6.40 16.38
N ASN A 87 -2.41 -5.11 16.13
CA ASN A 87 -3.76 -4.59 15.91
C ASN A 87 -4.42 -5.15 14.64
N LEU A 88 -3.64 -5.50 13.61
CA LEU A 88 -4.14 -6.04 12.34
C LEU A 88 -4.13 -7.57 12.26
N ARG A 89 -3.68 -8.26 13.32
CA ARG A 89 -3.58 -9.73 13.36
C ARG A 89 -4.96 -10.36 13.14
N GLY A 90 -5.02 -11.34 12.23
CA GLY A 90 -6.27 -12.02 11.85
C GLY A 90 -7.08 -11.27 10.79
N GLY A 91 -6.62 -10.11 10.34
CA GLY A 91 -7.21 -9.38 9.21
C GLY A 91 -7.11 -10.14 7.89
N PRO A 92 -8.07 -9.97 6.97
CA PRO A 92 -8.04 -10.60 5.66
C PRO A 92 -6.79 -10.17 4.89
N ASN A 93 -6.03 -11.16 4.42
CA ASN A 93 -4.83 -10.97 3.61
C ASN A 93 -3.73 -10.10 4.27
N ILE A 94 -3.74 -9.94 5.59
CA ILE A 94 -2.65 -9.31 6.35
C ILE A 94 -1.68 -10.41 6.78
N ILE A 95 -0.38 -10.17 6.66
CA ILE A 95 0.64 -11.10 7.16
C ILE A 95 0.53 -11.28 8.68
N SER A 96 0.54 -12.52 9.14
CA SER A 96 0.45 -12.84 10.56
C SER A 96 1.81 -12.72 11.25
N LEU A 97 1.92 -11.81 12.23
CA LEU A 97 3.01 -11.78 13.19
C LEU A 97 2.79 -12.90 14.22
N LEU A 98 3.73 -13.84 14.28
CA LEU A 98 3.68 -15.02 15.14
C LEU A 98 4.40 -14.77 16.47
N ASP A 99 5.57 -14.13 16.41
CA ASP A 99 6.40 -13.86 17.59
C ASP A 99 7.31 -12.62 17.38
N ILE A 100 7.80 -12.08 18.49
CA ILE A 100 8.68 -10.92 18.55
C ILE A 100 9.89 -11.29 19.41
N VAL A 101 11.05 -11.47 18.79
CA VAL A 101 12.22 -12.04 19.45
C VAL A 101 13.41 -11.09 19.48
N LYS A 102 14.36 -11.39 20.36
CA LYS A 102 15.69 -10.79 20.35
C LYS A 102 16.76 -11.85 20.37
N ASP A 103 17.80 -11.60 19.60
CA ASP A 103 19.06 -12.32 19.73
C ASP A 103 19.63 -12.12 21.16
N PRO A 104 19.92 -13.19 21.91
CA PRO A 104 20.32 -13.09 23.30
C PRO A 104 21.65 -12.36 23.49
N VAL A 105 22.56 -12.43 22.51
CA VAL A 105 23.92 -11.87 22.57
C VAL A 105 23.95 -10.43 22.07
N SER A 106 23.60 -10.20 20.80
CA SER A 106 23.62 -8.89 20.15
C SER A 106 22.46 -7.98 20.54
N ARG A 107 21.40 -8.54 21.15
CA ARG A 107 20.14 -7.83 21.50
C ARG A 107 19.41 -7.25 20.29
N THR A 108 19.74 -7.74 19.09
CA THR A 108 19.10 -7.31 17.83
C THR A 108 17.67 -7.84 17.79
N PRO A 109 16.66 -6.99 17.58
CA PRO A 109 15.27 -7.42 17.49
C PRO A 109 14.93 -8.02 16.14
N ALA A 110 14.07 -9.05 16.14
CA ALA A 110 13.52 -9.66 14.94
C ALA A 110 12.02 -9.91 15.09
N LEU A 111 11.32 -9.90 13.96
CA LEU A 111 9.89 -10.21 13.88
C LEU A 111 9.72 -11.55 13.16
N VAL A 112 8.91 -12.44 13.72
CA VAL A 112 8.65 -13.78 13.18
C VAL A 112 7.25 -13.82 12.56
N PHE A 113 7.15 -14.25 11.31
CA PHE A 113 5.92 -14.25 10.53
C PHE A 113 5.55 -15.65 10.04
N GLU A 114 4.27 -15.83 9.69
CA GLU A 114 3.83 -17.00 8.93
C GLU A 114 4.65 -17.17 7.64
N HIS A 115 4.94 -18.42 7.27
CA HIS A 115 5.56 -18.71 5.99
C HIS A 115 4.53 -18.57 4.86
N VAL A 116 4.88 -17.79 3.84
CA VAL A 116 4.05 -17.58 2.65
C VAL A 116 4.85 -18.01 1.43
N ASN A 117 4.32 -18.97 0.66
CA ASN A 117 4.87 -19.26 -0.65
C ASN A 117 4.69 -18.03 -1.54
N ASN A 118 5.72 -17.69 -2.32
CA ASN A 118 5.65 -16.53 -3.19
C ASN A 118 6.17 -16.87 -4.58
N THR A 119 5.31 -16.68 -5.57
CA THR A 119 5.74 -16.58 -6.96
C THR A 119 6.26 -15.16 -7.19
N ASP A 120 7.50 -15.04 -7.68
CA ASP A 120 8.10 -13.73 -7.95
C ASP A 120 7.19 -12.87 -8.83
N PHE A 121 6.86 -11.66 -8.34
CA PHE A 121 5.86 -10.83 -9.00
C PHE A 121 6.25 -10.49 -10.44
N LYS A 122 7.55 -10.32 -10.74
CA LYS A 122 8.01 -9.99 -12.10
C LYS A 122 7.73 -11.13 -13.09
N GLN A 123 7.84 -12.38 -12.63
CA GLN A 123 7.47 -13.55 -13.41
C GLN A 123 5.96 -13.69 -13.53
N LEU A 124 5.26 -13.60 -12.38
CA LEU A 124 3.83 -13.79 -12.30
C LEU A 124 3.07 -12.75 -13.12
N TYR A 125 3.51 -11.49 -13.03
CA TYR A 125 2.90 -10.36 -13.70
C TYR A 125 2.65 -10.67 -15.17
N GLN A 126 3.64 -11.15 -15.92
CA GLN A 126 3.55 -11.38 -17.36
C GLN A 126 2.55 -12.47 -17.76
N THR A 127 2.20 -13.37 -16.82
CA THR A 127 1.33 -14.52 -17.08
C THR A 127 -0.09 -14.34 -16.56
N LEU A 128 -0.37 -13.29 -15.77
CA LEU A 128 -1.71 -13.05 -15.25
C LEU A 128 -2.72 -12.80 -16.37
N SER A 129 -3.86 -13.50 -16.28
CA SER A 129 -5.05 -13.21 -17.08
C SER A 129 -5.78 -11.96 -16.56
N ASP A 130 -6.73 -11.42 -17.34
CA ASP A 130 -7.63 -10.34 -16.89
C ASP A 130 -8.35 -10.71 -15.57
N PHE A 131 -8.86 -11.95 -15.49
CA PHE A 131 -9.50 -12.45 -14.28
C PHE A 131 -8.53 -12.49 -13.09
N ASP A 132 -7.30 -12.95 -13.28
CA ASP A 132 -6.33 -12.99 -12.18
C ASP A 132 -5.95 -11.61 -11.69
N ILE A 133 -5.78 -10.64 -12.60
CA ILE A 133 -5.54 -9.23 -12.22
C ILE A 133 -6.70 -8.73 -11.35
N ARG A 134 -7.94 -8.91 -11.79
CA ARG A 134 -9.13 -8.49 -11.04
C ARG A 134 -9.21 -9.18 -9.67
N PHE A 135 -8.94 -10.48 -9.63
CA PHE A 135 -8.94 -11.27 -8.42
C PHE A 135 -7.89 -10.77 -7.41
N TYR A 136 -6.63 -10.66 -7.81
CA TYR A 136 -5.58 -10.22 -6.88
C TYR A 136 -5.75 -8.76 -6.47
N MET A 137 -6.26 -7.89 -7.34
CA MET A 137 -6.62 -6.52 -6.99
C MET A 137 -7.73 -6.48 -5.94
N TYR A 138 -8.73 -7.35 -6.05
CA TYR A 138 -9.78 -7.49 -5.05
C TYR A 138 -9.22 -7.99 -3.71
N GLU A 139 -8.34 -8.98 -3.73
CA GLU A 139 -7.68 -9.49 -2.51
C GLU A 139 -6.81 -8.42 -1.81
N ILE A 140 -6.14 -7.55 -2.57
CA ILE A 140 -5.40 -6.40 -2.01
C ILE A 140 -6.37 -5.38 -1.40
N LEU A 141 -7.49 -5.09 -2.08
CA LEU A 141 -8.50 -4.16 -1.57
C LEU A 141 -9.10 -4.63 -0.24
N LYS A 142 -9.28 -5.94 -0.02
CA LYS A 142 -9.71 -6.45 1.29
C LYS A 142 -8.71 -6.11 2.39
N ALA A 143 -7.42 -6.30 2.14
CA ALA A 143 -6.36 -5.95 3.09
C ALA A 143 -6.35 -4.44 3.40
N LEU A 144 -6.49 -3.61 2.35
CA LEU A 144 -6.50 -2.15 2.49
C LEU A 144 -7.76 -1.63 3.21
N ASP A 145 -8.96 -2.06 2.82
CA ASP A 145 -10.19 -1.64 3.52
C ASP A 145 -10.14 -2.09 4.99
N TYR A 146 -9.64 -3.29 5.27
CA TYR A 146 -9.45 -3.74 6.65
C TYR A 146 -8.49 -2.83 7.42
N CYS A 147 -7.27 -2.59 6.93
CA CYS A 147 -6.31 -1.78 7.68
C CYS A 147 -6.75 -0.32 7.79
N HIS A 148 -7.40 0.24 6.77
CA HIS A 148 -7.99 1.59 6.80
C HIS A 148 -9.13 1.66 7.83
N SER A 149 -10.00 0.64 7.91
CA SER A 149 -11.06 0.55 8.93
C SER A 149 -10.52 0.43 10.36
N MET A 150 -9.30 -0.11 10.48
CA MET A 150 -8.53 -0.19 11.72
C MET A 150 -7.66 1.06 11.96
N GLY A 151 -7.85 2.13 11.17
CA GLY A 151 -7.19 3.41 11.36
C GLY A 151 -5.72 3.44 10.95
N VAL A 152 -5.27 2.51 10.10
CA VAL A 152 -3.87 2.37 9.68
C VAL A 152 -3.73 2.62 8.20
N MET A 153 -2.77 3.46 7.81
CA MET A 153 -2.30 3.61 6.43
C MET A 153 -1.06 2.74 6.21
N HIS A 154 -0.97 2.00 5.10
CA HIS A 154 0.20 1.14 4.81
C HIS A 154 1.42 1.97 4.36
N ARG A 155 1.22 2.96 3.48
CA ARG A 155 2.21 3.93 2.96
C ARG A 155 3.40 3.36 2.18
N ASP A 156 3.36 2.07 1.82
CA ASP A 156 4.35 1.43 0.94
C ASP A 156 3.75 0.29 0.13
N VAL A 157 2.52 0.47 -0.36
CA VAL A 157 1.87 -0.51 -1.25
C VAL A 157 2.61 -0.54 -2.58
N LYS A 158 3.11 -1.72 -2.94
CA LYS A 158 3.85 -1.98 -4.19
C LYS A 158 3.95 -3.48 -4.43
N PRO A 159 4.28 -3.94 -5.65
CA PRO A 159 4.30 -5.36 -5.95
C PRO A 159 5.22 -6.20 -5.05
N HIS A 160 6.37 -5.64 -4.63
CA HIS A 160 7.31 -6.33 -3.75
C HIS A 160 6.76 -6.60 -2.33
N ASN A 161 5.74 -5.85 -1.92
CA ASN A 161 5.09 -5.99 -0.62
C ASN A 161 3.78 -6.81 -0.71
N VAL A 162 3.51 -7.44 -1.86
CA VAL A 162 2.36 -8.31 -2.06
C VAL A 162 2.88 -9.71 -2.38
N MET A 163 2.75 -10.61 -1.39
CA MET A 163 3.14 -12.01 -1.54
C MET A 163 1.98 -12.79 -2.15
N ILE A 164 2.24 -13.54 -3.21
CA ILE A 164 1.22 -14.30 -3.95
C ILE A 164 1.62 -15.76 -4.07
N ASP A 165 0.82 -16.64 -3.47
CA ASP A 165 0.82 -18.07 -3.77
C ASP A 165 -0.19 -18.30 -4.89
N HIS A 166 0.29 -18.29 -6.13
CA HIS A 166 -0.59 -18.34 -7.30
C HIS A 166 -1.30 -19.68 -7.46
N GLU A 167 -0.65 -20.78 -7.06
CA GLU A 167 -1.19 -22.14 -7.10
C GLU A 167 -2.43 -22.26 -6.20
N HIS A 168 -2.36 -21.68 -5.01
CA HIS A 168 -3.45 -21.73 -4.03
C HIS A 168 -4.34 -20.48 -4.04
N ARG A 169 -4.08 -19.51 -4.94
CA ARG A 169 -4.74 -18.21 -5.03
C ARG A 169 -4.77 -17.43 -3.70
N LYS A 170 -3.69 -17.50 -2.92
CA LYS A 170 -3.57 -16.78 -1.64
C LYS A 170 -2.71 -15.53 -1.77
N LEU A 171 -3.08 -14.49 -1.03
CA LEU A 171 -2.38 -13.21 -1.02
C LEU A 171 -2.09 -12.76 0.42
N ARG A 172 -0.92 -12.15 0.62
CA ARG A 172 -0.57 -11.43 1.86
C ARG A 172 0.06 -10.07 1.56
N LEU A 173 -0.48 -9.02 2.17
CA LEU A 173 0.16 -7.71 2.25
C LEU A 173 1.18 -7.73 3.39
N ILE A 174 2.44 -7.43 3.07
CA ILE A 174 3.58 -7.51 3.98
C ILE A 174 4.27 -6.16 4.17
N ASP A 175 5.24 -6.12 5.08
CA ASP A 175 6.13 -4.97 5.36
C ASP A 175 5.41 -3.69 5.85
N TRP A 176 4.91 -3.76 7.08
CA TRP A 176 4.23 -2.67 7.77
C TRP A 176 5.17 -1.65 8.42
N GLY A 177 6.48 -1.69 8.11
CA GLY A 177 7.49 -0.83 8.76
C GLY A 177 7.33 0.68 8.46
N LEU A 178 6.68 1.02 7.34
CA LEU A 178 6.34 2.40 6.98
C LEU A 178 4.90 2.79 7.33
N ALA A 179 4.07 1.86 7.81
CA ALA A 179 2.69 2.13 8.16
C ALA A 179 2.56 3.15 9.31
N GLU A 180 1.37 3.74 9.47
CA GLU A 180 1.07 4.72 10.51
C GLU A 180 -0.41 4.74 10.87
N PHE A 181 -0.70 5.12 12.11
CA PHE A 181 -2.06 5.46 12.55
C PHE A 181 -2.49 6.81 11.98
N TYR A 182 -3.68 6.85 11.38
CA TYR A 182 -4.29 8.07 10.90
C TYR A 182 -4.98 8.85 12.03
N HIS A 183 -4.75 10.16 12.07
CA HIS A 183 -5.40 11.09 12.97
C HIS A 183 -5.77 12.37 12.18
N PRO A 184 -7.02 12.86 12.27
CA PRO A 184 -7.43 14.08 11.58
C PRO A 184 -6.54 15.27 11.94
N GLY A 185 -6.09 16.02 10.92
CA GLY A 185 -5.24 17.20 11.10
C GLY A 185 -3.78 16.91 11.44
N GLN A 186 -3.36 15.64 11.51
CA GLN A 186 -1.96 15.31 11.71
C GLN A 186 -1.17 15.48 10.41
N GLU A 187 -0.01 16.11 10.52
CA GLU A 187 1.00 16.17 9.45
C GLU A 187 1.89 14.92 9.48
N TYR A 188 2.06 14.30 8.32
CA TYR A 188 2.84 13.09 8.14
C TYR A 188 4.07 13.33 7.27
N ASN A 189 5.14 12.57 7.55
CA ASN A 189 6.36 12.63 6.74
C ASN A 189 6.09 12.14 5.30
N VAL A 190 6.44 12.95 4.30
CA VAL A 190 6.24 12.61 2.88
C VAL A 190 7.31 11.66 2.29
N ARG A 191 8.39 11.41 3.04
CA ARG A 191 9.51 10.53 2.63
C ARG A 191 9.20 9.05 2.89
N VAL A 192 8.02 8.62 2.45
CA VAL A 192 7.49 7.24 2.48
C VAL A 192 7.23 6.73 1.06
N ALA A 193 6.88 5.46 0.89
CA ALA A 193 6.71 4.77 -0.40
C ALA A 193 7.96 4.72 -1.32
N SER A 194 7.99 3.70 -2.17
CA SER A 194 8.90 3.62 -3.33
C SER A 194 8.51 4.65 -4.40
N ARG A 195 9.51 5.25 -5.10
CA ARG A 195 9.33 6.37 -6.06
C ARG A 195 8.14 6.22 -7.01
N TYR A 196 8.04 5.07 -7.69
CA TYR A 196 7.03 4.85 -8.73
C TYR A 196 5.59 4.75 -8.21
N PHE A 197 5.43 4.61 -6.90
CA PHE A 197 4.14 4.46 -6.20
C PHE A 197 3.84 5.67 -5.32
N LYS A 198 4.69 6.71 -5.32
CA LYS A 198 4.42 7.94 -4.57
C LYS A 198 3.21 8.66 -5.16
N GLY A 199 2.23 8.96 -4.31
CA GLY A 199 1.13 9.88 -4.61
C GLY A 199 1.63 11.30 -4.88
N PRO A 200 0.91 12.10 -5.68
CA PRO A 200 1.23 13.51 -5.93
C PRO A 200 1.45 14.29 -4.64
N GLU A 201 0.66 14.02 -3.59
CA GLU A 201 0.76 14.63 -2.27
C GLU A 201 2.16 14.49 -1.65
N LEU A 202 2.84 13.35 -1.88
CA LEU A 202 4.21 13.15 -1.39
C LEU A 202 5.25 13.90 -2.23
N LEU A 203 4.94 14.16 -3.50
CA LEU A 203 5.84 14.80 -4.47
C LEU A 203 5.75 16.33 -4.42
N VAL A 204 4.61 16.88 -3.99
CA VAL A 204 4.39 18.31 -3.75
C VAL A 204 4.48 18.71 -2.27
N ASP A 205 4.96 17.82 -1.41
CA ASP A 205 5.16 18.02 0.04
C ASP A 205 3.88 18.40 0.82
N TYR A 206 2.73 17.86 0.41
CA TYR A 206 1.48 18.00 1.16
C TYR A 206 1.41 16.95 2.29
N GLN A 207 1.51 17.40 3.54
CA GLN A 207 1.73 16.53 4.70
C GLN A 207 0.46 15.98 5.35
N MET A 208 -0.70 16.61 5.14
CA MET A 208 -1.98 16.19 5.71
C MET A 208 -2.71 15.17 4.83
N TYR A 209 -1.98 14.13 4.42
CA TYR A 209 -2.53 13.04 3.61
C TYR A 209 -3.19 11.96 4.47
N ASP A 210 -3.91 11.06 3.83
CA ASP A 210 -4.70 10.00 4.48
C ASP A 210 -4.59 8.65 3.75
N TYR A 211 -5.50 7.73 4.06
CA TYR A 211 -5.63 6.39 3.48
C TYR A 211 -5.64 6.37 1.93
N SER A 212 -6.05 7.45 1.28
CA SER A 212 -6.08 7.58 -0.18
C SER A 212 -4.70 7.46 -0.83
N LEU A 213 -3.61 7.68 -0.10
CA LEU A 213 -2.24 7.42 -0.57
C LEU A 213 -2.02 5.96 -1.00
N ASP A 214 -2.61 5.01 -0.27
CA ASP A 214 -2.51 3.59 -0.61
C ASP A 214 -3.31 3.28 -1.88
N MET A 215 -4.40 4.01 -2.12
CA MET A 215 -5.24 3.86 -3.32
C MET A 215 -4.52 4.35 -4.58
N TRP A 216 -3.75 5.44 -4.49
CA TRP A 216 -2.88 5.87 -5.56
C TRP A 216 -1.86 4.79 -5.92
N SER A 217 -1.19 4.25 -4.89
CA SER A 217 -0.19 3.19 -5.05
C SER A 217 -0.78 1.94 -5.71
N LEU A 218 -1.99 1.55 -5.30
CA LEU A 218 -2.78 0.48 -5.92
C LEU A 218 -3.13 0.78 -7.38
N GLY A 219 -3.50 2.02 -7.69
CA GLY A 219 -3.74 2.49 -9.06
C GLY A 219 -2.50 2.36 -9.95
N CYS A 220 -1.32 2.73 -9.45
CA CYS A 220 -0.06 2.51 -10.16
C CYS A 220 0.21 1.02 -10.44
N MET A 221 -0.07 0.14 -9.48
CA MET A 221 0.05 -1.32 -9.69
C MET A 221 -0.89 -1.82 -10.78
N LEU A 222 -2.17 -1.41 -10.72
CA LEU A 222 -3.15 -1.79 -11.73
C LEU A 222 -2.76 -1.29 -13.12
N ALA A 223 -2.39 -0.02 -13.24
CA ALA A 223 -1.95 0.58 -14.50
C ALA A 223 -0.78 -0.20 -15.08
N SER A 224 0.19 -0.56 -14.23
CA SER A 224 1.25 -1.45 -14.66
C SER A 224 0.67 -2.76 -15.19
N MET A 225 -0.15 -3.49 -14.43
CA MET A 225 -0.68 -4.80 -14.82
C MET A 225 -1.44 -4.78 -16.16
N ILE A 226 -2.43 -3.91 -16.30
CA ILE A 226 -3.30 -3.93 -17.48
C ILE A 226 -2.61 -3.38 -18.73
N PHE A 227 -1.64 -2.46 -18.57
CA PHE A 227 -0.92 -1.89 -19.72
C PHE A 227 0.40 -2.58 -20.04
N ARG A 228 0.76 -3.66 -19.34
CA ARG A 228 2.05 -4.36 -19.53
C ARG A 228 3.27 -3.42 -19.43
N LYS A 229 3.19 -2.38 -18.59
CA LYS A 229 4.22 -1.34 -18.43
C LYS A 229 4.66 -1.19 -16.97
N GLU A 230 5.82 -1.74 -16.63
CA GLU A 230 6.37 -1.71 -15.28
C GLU A 230 7.71 -0.94 -15.20
N PRO A 231 7.81 0.12 -14.39
CA PRO A 231 6.72 0.84 -13.72
C PRO A 231 5.90 1.69 -14.71
N PHE A 232 4.63 1.97 -14.40
CA PHE A 232 3.77 2.78 -15.27
C PHE A 232 4.25 4.24 -15.38
N PHE A 233 4.51 4.87 -14.23
CA PHE A 233 5.12 6.19 -14.10
C PHE A 233 6.61 6.04 -13.73
N HIS A 234 7.47 6.18 -14.73
CA HIS A 234 8.90 5.89 -14.60
C HIS A 234 9.74 7.18 -14.48
N GLY A 235 9.74 7.80 -13.31
CA GLY A 235 10.55 9.00 -13.02
C GLY A 235 12.00 8.68 -12.66
N HIS A 236 12.94 9.49 -13.12
CA HIS A 236 14.37 9.35 -12.78
C HIS A 236 14.66 9.68 -11.30
N ASP A 237 13.94 10.66 -10.75
CA ASP A 237 13.94 11.07 -9.36
C ASP A 237 12.52 11.49 -8.93
N ASN A 238 12.35 12.07 -7.73
CA ASN A 238 11.03 12.50 -7.26
C ASN A 238 10.46 13.68 -8.06
N TYR A 239 11.29 14.56 -8.61
CA TYR A 239 10.85 15.71 -9.41
C TYR A 239 10.34 15.22 -10.77
N ASP A 240 11.14 14.41 -11.46
CA ASP A 240 10.73 13.80 -12.74
C ASP A 240 9.53 12.86 -12.54
N GLN A 241 9.36 12.22 -11.37
CA GLN A 241 8.18 11.41 -11.09
C GLN A 241 6.88 12.21 -11.23
N LEU A 242 6.82 13.44 -10.70
CA LEU A 242 5.64 14.30 -10.86
C LEU A 242 5.44 14.72 -12.32
N VAL A 243 6.53 14.98 -13.05
CA VAL A 243 6.48 15.26 -14.50
C VAL A 243 5.89 14.08 -15.28
N ARG A 244 6.26 12.83 -14.95
CA ARG A 244 5.68 11.63 -15.60
C ARG A 244 4.19 11.50 -15.32
N ILE A 245 3.75 11.85 -14.11
CA ILE A 245 2.34 11.87 -13.75
C ILE A 245 1.59 12.94 -14.54
N ALA A 246 2.10 14.19 -14.54
CA ALA A 246 1.50 15.32 -15.24
C ALA A 246 1.38 15.10 -16.76
N LYS A 247 2.35 14.40 -17.38
CA LYS A 247 2.30 14.01 -18.80
C LYS A 247 1.12 13.11 -19.17
N VAL A 248 0.55 12.39 -18.19
CA VAL A 248 -0.61 11.51 -18.37
C VAL A 248 -1.88 12.16 -17.85
N LEU A 249 -1.88 12.67 -16.61
CA LEU A 249 -3.08 13.19 -15.96
C LEU A 249 -3.39 14.65 -16.35
N GLY A 250 -2.43 15.34 -16.97
CA GLY A 250 -2.55 16.74 -17.36
C GLY A 250 -2.00 17.69 -16.30
N THR A 251 -1.53 18.85 -16.74
CA THR A 251 -1.01 19.89 -15.83
C THR A 251 -2.11 20.78 -15.28
N GLU A 252 -3.24 20.93 -15.98
CA GLU A 252 -4.38 21.73 -15.50
C GLU A 252 -4.97 21.13 -14.21
N ASP A 253 -5.32 19.84 -14.22
CA ASP A 253 -5.77 19.12 -13.02
C ASP A 253 -4.75 19.17 -11.85
N LEU A 254 -3.46 19.25 -12.15
CA LEU A 254 -2.40 19.35 -11.13
C LEU A 254 -2.39 20.75 -10.48
N TYR A 255 -2.47 21.81 -11.27
CA TYR A 255 -2.51 23.17 -10.76
C TYR A 255 -3.81 23.44 -9.99
N ASP A 256 -4.95 22.93 -10.46
CA ASP A 256 -6.22 22.98 -9.72
C ASP A 256 -6.10 22.32 -8.34
N TYR A 257 -5.38 21.19 -8.25
CA TYR A 257 -5.09 20.52 -6.97
C TYR A 257 -4.18 21.36 -6.07
N ILE A 258 -3.12 21.95 -6.62
CA ILE A 258 -2.18 22.82 -5.89
C ILE A 258 -2.93 24.04 -5.33
N ASP A 259 -3.73 24.71 -6.15
CA ASP A 259 -4.50 25.89 -5.79
C ASP A 259 -5.55 25.57 -4.72
N LYS A 260 -6.29 24.46 -4.89
CA LYS A 260 -7.32 24.02 -3.93
C LYS A 260 -6.77 23.85 -2.52
N TYR A 261 -5.56 23.32 -2.38
CA TYR A 261 -4.94 23.08 -1.08
C TYR A 261 -3.94 24.16 -0.68
N ASN A 262 -3.81 25.23 -1.47
CA ASN A 262 -2.85 26.30 -1.25
C ASN A 262 -1.44 25.74 -0.99
N ILE A 263 -1.00 24.81 -1.86
CA ILE A 263 0.29 24.12 -1.73
C ILE A 263 1.40 25.01 -2.29
N GLU A 264 2.44 25.24 -1.50
CA GLU A 264 3.64 25.92 -1.98
C GLU A 264 4.49 24.93 -2.80
N LEU A 265 4.43 25.06 -4.13
CA LEU A 265 5.17 24.20 -5.04
C LEU A 265 6.67 24.56 -5.05
N ASP A 266 7.54 23.57 -4.90
CA ASP A 266 9.00 23.76 -4.99
C ASP A 266 9.38 24.44 -6.32
N PRO A 267 10.15 25.55 -6.30
CA PRO A 267 10.49 26.32 -7.50
C PRO A 267 11.16 25.50 -8.62
N ARG A 268 11.78 24.37 -8.28
CA ARG A 268 12.34 23.44 -9.28
C ARG A 268 11.30 22.91 -10.26
N PHE A 269 10.01 22.89 -9.90
CA PHE A 269 8.95 22.44 -10.78
C PHE A 269 8.61 23.42 -11.90
N ASN A 270 8.94 24.70 -11.75
CA ASN A 270 8.61 25.77 -12.71
C ASN A 270 9.16 25.47 -14.11
N ASP A 271 10.36 24.91 -14.19
CA ASP A 271 11.05 24.68 -15.47
C ASP A 271 10.82 23.28 -16.05
N ILE A 272 10.27 22.33 -15.28
CA ILE A 272 10.21 20.91 -15.67
C ILE A 272 8.80 20.36 -15.90
N LEU A 273 7.75 20.93 -15.30
CA LEU A 273 6.39 20.43 -15.46
C LEU A 273 5.83 20.67 -16.87
N GLY A 274 6.18 21.81 -17.47
CA GLY A 274 5.67 22.22 -18.78
C GLY A 274 4.13 22.34 -18.80
N ARG A 275 3.53 22.18 -19.99
CA ARG A 275 2.07 22.12 -20.17
C ARG A 275 1.69 20.82 -20.88
N HIS A 276 0.78 20.06 -20.28
CA HIS A 276 0.35 18.78 -20.81
C HIS A 276 -1.16 18.62 -20.72
N SER A 277 -1.79 18.19 -21.82
CA SER A 277 -3.19 17.78 -21.81
C SER A 277 -3.36 16.38 -21.22
N ARG A 278 -4.45 16.20 -20.47
CA ARG A 278 -4.86 14.90 -19.94
C ARG A 278 -4.98 13.86 -21.07
N LYS A 279 -4.35 12.71 -20.89
CA LYS A 279 -4.37 11.60 -21.84
C LYS A 279 -5.53 10.66 -21.53
N ARG A 280 -6.16 10.20 -22.60
CA ARG A 280 -7.10 9.10 -22.60
C ARG A 280 -6.37 7.78 -22.34
N TRP A 281 -6.95 6.89 -21.54
CA TRP A 281 -6.34 5.61 -21.16
C TRP A 281 -6.14 4.68 -22.37
N GLU A 282 -6.99 4.81 -23.39
CA GLU A 282 -6.92 4.08 -24.66
C GLU A 282 -5.59 4.32 -25.39
N ARG A 283 -4.88 5.42 -25.11
CA ARG A 283 -3.54 5.70 -25.66
C ARG A 283 -2.50 4.65 -25.26
N PHE A 284 -2.71 3.95 -24.14
CA PHE A 284 -1.78 2.95 -23.64
C PHE A 284 -2.14 1.52 -24.08
N VAL A 285 -3.21 1.36 -24.85
CA VAL A 285 -3.68 0.07 -25.35
C VAL A 285 -2.95 -0.27 -26.66
N HIS A 286 -2.44 -1.49 -26.75
CA HIS A 286 -1.83 -2.07 -27.96
C HIS A 286 -2.13 -3.58 -28.05
N SER A 287 -1.72 -4.22 -29.14
CA SER A 287 -2.04 -5.63 -29.43
C SER A 287 -1.67 -6.61 -28.31
N GLU A 288 -0.60 -6.33 -27.57
CA GLU A 288 -0.12 -7.22 -26.50
C GLU A 288 -0.86 -7.07 -25.17
N ASN A 289 -1.64 -5.99 -24.97
CA ASN A 289 -2.30 -5.72 -23.69
C ASN A 289 -3.82 -5.51 -23.80
N GLN A 290 -4.37 -5.37 -25.01
CA GLN A 290 -5.80 -5.12 -25.24
C GLN A 290 -6.73 -6.14 -24.56
N HIS A 291 -6.27 -7.38 -24.38
CA HIS A 291 -7.03 -8.45 -23.74
C HIS A 291 -7.15 -8.29 -22.21
N LEU A 292 -6.41 -7.34 -21.61
CA LEU A 292 -6.41 -7.03 -20.18
C LEU A 292 -7.10 -5.70 -19.86
N VAL A 293 -7.49 -4.95 -20.89
CA VAL A 293 -8.05 -3.61 -20.73
C VAL A 293 -9.54 -3.64 -21.04
N SER A 294 -10.36 -3.54 -19.99
CA SER A 294 -11.80 -3.32 -20.10
C SER A 294 -12.17 -1.87 -19.79
N THR A 295 -13.35 -1.44 -20.24
CA THR A 295 -13.91 -0.11 -19.93
C THR A 295 -14.02 0.08 -18.42
N GLU A 296 -14.45 -0.97 -17.71
CA GLU A 296 -14.57 -1.03 -16.26
C GLU A 296 -13.20 -0.87 -15.57
N GLY A 297 -12.19 -1.61 -16.05
CA GLY A 297 -10.81 -1.52 -15.54
C GLY A 297 -10.20 -0.13 -15.74
N ALA A 298 -10.40 0.47 -16.93
CA ALA A 298 -9.94 1.84 -17.21
C ALA A 298 -10.67 2.89 -16.35
N ARG A 299 -11.97 2.70 -16.09
CA ARG A 299 -12.74 3.56 -15.18
C ARG A 299 -12.25 3.44 -13.74
N PHE A 300 -12.03 2.23 -13.22
CA PHE A 300 -11.49 2.02 -11.88
C PHE A 300 -10.10 2.64 -11.75
N LEU A 301 -9.23 2.44 -12.75
CA LEU A 301 -7.91 3.07 -12.76
C LEU A 301 -8.01 4.60 -12.72
N GLY A 302 -8.93 5.19 -13.49
CA GLY A 302 -9.17 6.63 -13.46
C GLY A 302 -9.61 7.17 -12.09
N GLN A 303 -10.27 6.34 -11.27
CA GLN A 303 -10.67 6.70 -9.90
C GLN A 303 -9.52 6.51 -8.89
N ALA A 304 -8.75 5.43 -9.03
CA ALA A 304 -7.64 5.11 -8.12
C ALA A 304 -6.40 5.98 -8.36
N ALA A 305 -6.10 6.32 -9.62
CA ALA A 305 -4.95 7.14 -10.04
C ALA A 305 -5.38 8.56 -10.46
N ALA A 306 -6.26 9.19 -9.68
CA ALA A 306 -6.67 10.57 -9.89
C ALA A 306 -5.75 11.53 -9.12
N LEU A 307 -5.47 12.71 -9.68
CA LEU A 307 -4.87 13.86 -8.95
C LEU A 307 -5.84 14.45 -7.90
N ARG A 308 -6.92 13.74 -7.56
CA ARG A 308 -8.03 14.23 -6.74
C ARG A 308 -7.90 13.71 -5.31
N PRO A 309 -7.80 14.61 -4.32
CA PRO A 309 -8.05 14.32 -2.90
C PRO A 309 -9.53 14.64 -2.53
N PRO A 310 -10.01 14.32 -1.32
CA PRO A 310 -11.09 13.39 -1.03
C PRO A 310 -12.52 13.95 -1.20
N ASP A 311 -12.80 14.96 -2.02
CA ASP A 311 -14.16 15.56 -2.08
C ASP A 311 -15.08 14.99 -3.17
N THR A 312 -14.58 14.21 -4.13
CA THR A 312 -15.45 13.63 -5.15
C THR A 312 -15.94 12.27 -4.69
N THR A 313 -17.24 12.18 -4.37
CA THR A 313 -18.18 11.07 -4.06
C THR A 313 -17.82 9.60 -4.34
N HIS A 314 -16.69 9.25 -4.95
CA HIS A 314 -16.29 7.89 -5.27
C HIS A 314 -14.85 7.61 -4.81
N CYS A 315 -14.66 7.22 -3.54
CA CYS A 315 -13.49 6.43 -3.16
C CYS A 315 -13.81 4.99 -3.57
N PRO A 316 -13.02 4.31 -4.42
CA PRO A 316 -13.34 2.97 -4.91
C PRO A 316 -13.16 1.87 -3.86
N GLY A 317 -13.30 2.18 -2.56
CA GLY A 317 -13.33 1.21 -1.45
C GLY A 317 -14.53 0.26 -1.56
N ARG A 318 -15.44 0.24 -0.58
CA ARG A 318 -16.65 -0.62 -0.62
C ARG A 318 -17.42 -0.63 -1.95
N HIS A 319 -17.33 0.44 -2.74
CA HIS A 319 -17.98 0.60 -4.05
C HIS A 319 -17.15 0.16 -5.28
N GLY A 320 -15.85 -0.17 -5.16
CA GLY A 320 -15.02 -0.67 -6.27
C GLY A 320 -15.09 -2.18 -6.47
N ALA A 321 -15.52 -2.93 -5.45
CA ALA A 321 -15.71 -4.38 -5.50
C ALA A 321 -16.61 -4.88 -6.66
N PRO A 322 -17.73 -4.21 -7.01
CA PRO A 322 -18.56 -4.59 -8.16
C PRO A 322 -17.90 -4.33 -9.52
N VAL A 323 -16.86 -3.49 -9.58
CA VAL A 323 -16.14 -3.17 -10.81
C VAL A 323 -15.08 -4.23 -11.13
N LEU A 324 -14.55 -4.90 -10.11
CA LEU A 324 -13.51 -5.93 -10.26
C LEU A 324 -14.09 -7.33 -10.38
N LEU A 325 -15.06 -7.72 -9.55
CA LEU A 325 -15.68 -9.04 -9.59
C LEU A 325 -17.20 -8.94 -9.41
N SER A 326 -17.96 -9.59 -10.30
CA SER A 326 -19.39 -9.81 -10.12
C SER A 326 -19.65 -10.67 -8.88
N HIS A 327 -20.88 -10.66 -8.37
CA HIS A 327 -21.25 -11.45 -7.19
C HIS A 327 -20.95 -12.95 -7.35
N SER A 328 -21.15 -13.49 -8.55
CA SER A 328 -20.83 -14.89 -8.90
C SER A 328 -19.34 -15.18 -8.98
N GLU A 329 -18.51 -14.19 -9.31
CA GLU A 329 -17.06 -14.33 -9.45
C GLU A 329 -16.30 -14.20 -8.12
N ARG A 330 -16.97 -13.70 -7.07
CA ARG A 330 -16.35 -13.61 -5.74
C ARG A 330 -16.13 -15.01 -5.14
N PRO A 331 -15.04 -15.18 -4.36
CA PRO A 331 -14.84 -16.38 -3.54
C PRO A 331 -16.09 -16.69 -2.73
N SER A 332 -16.42 -17.98 -2.56
CA SER A 332 -17.64 -18.43 -1.89
C SER A 332 -17.83 -17.83 -0.50
N GLU A 333 -16.73 -17.61 0.22
CA GLU A 333 -16.70 -17.02 1.56
C GLU A 333 -17.16 -15.55 1.57
N ASP A 334 -16.96 -14.82 0.47
CA ASP A 334 -17.33 -13.40 0.37
C ASP A 334 -18.73 -13.17 -0.20
N ARG A 335 -19.38 -14.20 -0.73
CA ARG A 335 -20.73 -14.07 -1.33
C ARG A 335 -21.77 -13.68 -0.30
N HIS A 336 -21.53 -13.94 1.00
CA HIS A 336 -22.42 -13.56 2.10
C HIS A 336 -22.05 -12.23 2.76
N LEU A 337 -20.85 -11.69 2.49
CA LEU A 337 -20.46 -10.39 3.00
C LEU A 337 -21.26 -9.33 2.23
N GLY A 338 -22.15 -8.63 2.92
CA GLY A 338 -23.01 -7.58 2.39
C GLY A 338 -22.23 -6.33 1.95
N TRP A 339 -21.36 -6.46 0.95
CA TRP A 339 -20.83 -5.36 0.14
C TRP A 339 -21.96 -4.84 -0.74
N THR A 340 -22.92 -4.17 -0.11
CA THR A 340 -24.10 -3.61 -0.76
C THR A 340 -23.68 -2.41 -1.59
N LEU A 341 -24.18 -2.39 -2.84
CA LEU A 341 -24.22 -1.20 -3.68
C LEU A 341 -25.01 -0.13 -2.91
N GLY A 342 -24.31 0.79 -2.25
CA GLY A 342 -24.94 2.03 -1.79
C GLY A 342 -25.39 2.80 -3.03
N GLN A 343 -26.69 3.13 -3.06
CA GLN A 343 -27.35 3.90 -4.10
C GLN A 343 -26.68 5.24 -4.38
#